data_AF-A0A139GY55-F1
#
_entry.id   AF-A0A139GY55-F1
#
_cell.length_a   1.000
_cell.length_b   1.000
_cell.length_c   1.000
_cell.angle_alpha   90.00
_cell.angle_beta   90.00
_cell.angle_gamma   90.00
#
_symmetry.space_group_name_H-M   'P 1'
#
loop_
_entity.id
_entity.type
_entity.pdbx_description
1 polymer ?
#
loop_
_entity_poly.entity_id
_entity_poly.type
_entity_poly.pdbx_seq_one_letter_code
_entity_poly.pdbx_strand_id
1 'polypeptide(L)'
;MPKRKKDNAEQNEIDVASHPKHTPTSNPEPLTTTFSIPYKDKQILCALYKTHDTNTSAPSLIFTHGAGGGISAPATSSFATGFSLHAPILCFQGSLNLTQRINFFNTVIDHQQKCPALGGRSMGARAAVLTREAEVQALVLVSYPLLAAGEKREYERREKILLDLEEHVDVLFVVGREDKQCDFLRLGEIRAEMKARSWLCVVRGADHGMGWKGTARMGEEGMRRRTGEVAAKWLESRDREKTECEIWWDGEREEVVCGEWRESGNDASKTKR
;
A
#
# COMPACT_ATOMS: atom_id res chain seq x y z
N MET A 1 -41.05 -72.71 -24.81
CA MET A 1 -41.94 -71.53 -24.70
C MET A 1 -42.47 -71.49 -23.27
N PRO A 2 -42.80 -70.33 -22.63
CA PRO A 2 -42.81 -68.91 -23.06
C PRO A 2 -41.87 -68.02 -22.18
N LYS A 3 -41.27 -66.88 -22.59
CA LYS A 3 -41.75 -65.54 -23.04
C LYS A 3 -42.56 -64.73 -22.02
N ARG A 4 -41.96 -63.61 -21.53
CA ARG A 4 -42.51 -62.24 -21.28
C ARG A 4 -41.33 -61.39 -20.74
N LYS A 5 -40.72 -60.41 -21.45
CA LYS A 5 -41.16 -59.01 -21.76
C LYS A 5 -41.86 -58.38 -20.55
N LYS A 6 -41.41 -57.30 -19.92
CA LYS A 6 -41.17 -55.89 -20.38
C LYS A 6 -40.82 -55.11 -19.07
N ASP A 7 -40.11 -53.99 -18.95
CA ASP A 7 -40.22 -52.68 -19.62
C ASP A 7 -38.97 -51.80 -19.37
N ASN A 8 -38.75 -50.86 -20.28
CA ASN A 8 -37.82 -49.73 -20.21
C ASN A 8 -38.12 -48.79 -19.04
N ALA A 9 -37.08 -48.18 -18.47
CA ALA A 9 -37.16 -46.84 -17.92
C ALA A 9 -35.93 -46.04 -18.37
N GLU A 10 -36.24 -44.93 -19.05
CA GLU A 10 -35.38 -43.88 -19.56
C GLU A 10 -34.73 -43.04 -18.44
N GLN A 11 -33.61 -42.41 -18.81
CA GLN A 11 -33.18 -41.04 -18.45
C GLN A 11 -32.82 -40.75 -16.98
N ASN A 12 -31.51 -40.55 -16.73
CA ASN A 12 -30.93 -39.20 -16.68
C ASN A 12 -29.43 -39.29 -16.38
N GLU A 13 -28.61 -39.18 -17.43
CA GLU A 13 -27.26 -38.64 -17.29
C GLU A 13 -27.41 -37.17 -16.88
N ILE A 14 -27.08 -36.87 -15.63
CA ILE A 14 -26.90 -35.49 -15.21
C ILE A 14 -25.52 -35.10 -15.72
N ASP A 15 -25.52 -34.32 -16.80
CA ASP A 15 -24.40 -33.49 -17.24
C ASP A 15 -23.85 -32.73 -16.03
N VAL A 16 -22.72 -33.19 -15.50
CA VAL A 16 -21.91 -32.38 -14.59
C VAL A 16 -21.27 -31.33 -15.49
N ALA A 17 -21.99 -30.23 -15.69
CA ALA A 17 -21.50 -29.04 -16.35
C ALA A 17 -20.19 -28.62 -15.66
N SER A 18 -19.09 -28.95 -16.32
CA SER A 18 -17.75 -28.51 -15.98
C SER A 18 -17.77 -26.99 -15.96
N HIS A 19 -17.79 -26.42 -14.77
CA HIS A 19 -17.60 -24.99 -14.60
C HIS A 19 -16.22 -24.66 -15.20
N PRO A 20 -16.12 -23.70 -16.12
CA PRO A 20 -14.83 -23.30 -16.65
C PRO A 20 -14.01 -22.80 -15.47
N LYS A 21 -12.87 -23.45 -15.22
CA LYS A 21 -11.83 -22.91 -14.34
C LYS A 21 -11.49 -21.54 -14.91
N HIS A 22 -11.95 -20.48 -14.25
CA HIS A 22 -11.48 -19.13 -14.52
C HIS A 22 -9.96 -19.16 -14.37
N THR A 23 -9.28 -19.11 -15.50
CA THR A 23 -7.85 -18.86 -15.51
C THR A 23 -7.72 -17.42 -15.05
N PRO A 24 -6.99 -17.13 -13.96
CA PRO A 24 -6.80 -15.74 -13.56
C PRO A 24 -6.10 -15.07 -14.74
N THR A 25 -6.77 -14.08 -15.34
CA THR A 25 -6.15 -13.16 -16.29
C THR A 25 -4.92 -12.59 -15.60
N SER A 26 -3.74 -13.07 -16.01
CA SER A 26 -2.48 -12.60 -15.46
C SER A 26 -2.36 -11.13 -15.83
N ASN A 27 -2.56 -10.24 -14.86
CA ASN A 27 -2.17 -8.85 -15.04
C ASN A 27 -0.70 -8.84 -15.48
N PRO A 28 -0.34 -8.05 -16.51
CA PRO A 28 1.03 -8.00 -16.98
C PRO A 28 1.95 -7.58 -15.83
N GLU A 29 3.00 -8.37 -15.58
CA GLU A 29 4.05 -8.01 -14.62
C GLU A 29 4.67 -6.67 -15.02
N PRO A 30 4.93 -5.76 -14.07
CA PRO A 30 5.45 -4.45 -14.40
C PRO A 30 6.89 -4.53 -14.90
N LEU A 31 7.22 -3.60 -15.81
CA LEU A 31 8.60 -3.33 -16.17
C LEU A 31 9.32 -2.72 -14.97
N THR A 32 10.38 -3.38 -14.53
CA THR A 32 11.26 -2.89 -13.47
C THR A 32 12.62 -2.54 -14.06
N THR A 33 13.04 -1.28 -13.94
CA THR A 33 14.38 -0.83 -14.34
C THR A 33 15.18 -0.44 -13.11
N THR A 34 16.32 -1.08 -12.89
CA THR A 34 17.24 -0.76 -11.79
C THR A 34 18.39 0.11 -12.26
N PHE A 35 18.74 1.13 -11.48
CA PHE A 35 19.87 2.02 -11.76
C PHE A 35 20.42 2.59 -10.45
N SER A 36 21.56 3.28 -10.52
CA SER A 36 22.21 3.89 -9.36
C SER A 36 22.29 5.40 -9.53
N ILE A 37 22.00 6.13 -8.46
CA ILE A 37 22.19 7.58 -8.38
C ILE A 37 23.44 7.86 -7.53
N PRO A 38 24.43 8.63 -8.03
CA PRO A 38 25.60 9.00 -7.25
C PRO A 38 25.22 9.82 -6.00
N TYR A 39 25.84 9.50 -4.86
CA TYR A 39 25.74 10.28 -3.63
C TYR A 39 27.09 10.29 -2.92
N LYS A 40 27.82 11.41 -3.02
CA LYS A 40 29.20 11.54 -2.51
C LYS A 40 30.09 10.41 -3.07
N ASP A 41 30.68 9.61 -2.19
CA ASP A 41 31.51 8.43 -2.48
C ASP A 41 30.70 7.13 -2.64
N LYS A 42 29.37 7.22 -2.62
CA LYS A 42 28.44 6.08 -2.63
C LYS A 42 27.47 6.14 -3.79
N GLN A 43 26.70 5.07 -3.94
CA GLN A 43 25.64 4.91 -4.94
C GLN A 43 24.34 4.57 -4.22
N ILE A 44 23.25 5.25 -4.60
CA ILE A 44 21.89 4.95 -4.15
C ILE A 44 21.25 4.04 -5.19
N LEU A 45 21.07 2.77 -4.84
CA LEU A 45 20.36 1.82 -5.72
C LEU A 45 18.88 2.17 -5.80
N CYS A 46 18.37 2.28 -7.01
CA CYS A 46 16.99 2.62 -7.32
C CYS A 46 16.34 1.56 -8.22
N ALA A 47 15.02 1.44 -8.14
CA ALA A 47 14.19 0.61 -8.99
C ALA A 47 12.94 1.39 -9.39
N LEU A 48 12.79 1.66 -10.69
CA LEU A 48 11.60 2.25 -11.29
C LEU A 48 10.65 1.14 -11.73
N TYR A 49 9.42 1.15 -11.22
CA TYR A 49 8.35 0.25 -11.61
C TYR A 49 7.32 1.01 -12.45
N LYS A 50 6.95 0.45 -13.60
CA LYS A 50 5.95 1.02 -14.50
C LYS A 50 5.33 -0.04 -15.42
N THR A 51 4.18 0.24 -16.03
CA THR A 51 3.63 -0.64 -17.07
C THR A 51 4.34 -0.42 -18.41
N HIS A 52 4.14 -1.34 -19.36
CA HIS A 52 4.63 -1.20 -20.73
C HIS A 52 4.03 0.02 -21.47
N ASP A 53 2.78 0.39 -21.15
CA ASP A 53 2.04 1.44 -21.85
C ASP A 53 2.33 2.86 -21.33
N THR A 54 3.07 2.98 -20.23
CA THR A 54 3.42 4.29 -19.66
C THR A 54 4.64 4.88 -20.38
N ASN A 55 4.36 5.84 -21.26
CA ASN A 55 5.38 6.64 -21.94
C ASN A 55 6.06 7.67 -21.00
N THR A 56 5.51 7.90 -19.81
CA THR A 56 6.09 8.81 -18.82
C THR A 56 7.23 8.12 -18.07
N SER A 57 8.41 8.74 -18.08
CA SER A 57 9.55 8.26 -17.29
C SER A 57 9.55 8.82 -15.87
N ALA A 58 8.84 9.93 -15.62
CA ALA A 58 8.82 10.58 -14.33
C ALA A 58 7.92 9.80 -13.35
N PRO A 59 8.42 9.47 -12.15
CA PRO A 59 7.63 8.79 -11.13
C PRO A 59 6.58 9.73 -10.53
N SER A 60 5.37 9.21 -10.33
CA SER A 60 4.33 9.87 -9.54
C SER A 60 4.60 9.78 -8.04
N LEU A 61 5.43 8.83 -7.62
CA LEU A 61 5.80 8.62 -6.22
C LEU A 61 7.27 8.22 -6.10
N ILE A 62 8.03 8.93 -5.26
CA ILE A 62 9.33 8.46 -4.76
C ILE A 62 9.10 7.78 -3.42
N PHE A 63 9.51 6.50 -3.32
CA PHE A 63 9.23 5.65 -2.17
C PHE A 63 10.49 5.01 -1.60
N THR A 64 10.55 4.86 -0.27
CA THR A 64 11.61 4.05 0.36
C THR A 64 11.09 3.09 1.40
N HIS A 65 11.78 1.97 1.52
CA HIS A 65 11.46 0.87 2.41
C HIS A 65 11.62 1.22 3.90
N GLY A 66 11.18 0.31 4.78
CA GLY A 66 11.38 0.41 6.23
C GLY A 66 12.75 -0.06 6.72
N ALA A 67 12.98 -0.06 8.03
CA ALA A 67 14.22 -0.61 8.59
C ALA A 67 14.35 -2.10 8.28
N GLY A 68 15.57 -2.56 7.98
CA GLY A 68 15.93 -3.98 7.86
C GLY A 68 15.52 -4.71 6.56
N GLY A 69 14.62 -4.16 5.74
CA GLY A 69 14.24 -4.77 4.46
C GLY A 69 14.39 -3.76 3.34
N GLY A 70 15.22 -4.06 2.33
CA GLY A 70 15.54 -3.15 1.20
C GLY A 70 14.41 -3.00 0.18
N ILE A 71 14.74 -2.46 -1.00
CA ILE A 71 13.77 -2.31 -2.10
C ILE A 71 13.26 -3.64 -2.66
N SER A 72 14.00 -4.74 -2.46
CA SER A 72 13.60 -6.10 -2.84
C SER A 72 12.75 -6.81 -1.78
N ALA A 73 12.56 -6.22 -0.59
CA ALA A 73 11.74 -6.82 0.44
C ALA A 73 10.28 -6.95 -0.06
N PRO A 74 9.58 -8.08 0.17
CA PRO A 74 8.25 -8.32 -0.38
C PRO A 74 7.23 -7.21 -0.09
N ALA A 75 7.26 -6.62 1.11
CA ALA A 75 6.40 -5.51 1.48
C ALA A 75 6.61 -4.26 0.60
N THR A 76 7.84 -4.00 0.15
CA THR A 76 8.17 -2.86 -0.72
C THR A 76 7.91 -3.20 -2.19
N SER A 77 8.41 -4.34 -2.67
CA SER A 77 8.31 -4.71 -4.08
C SER A 77 6.88 -5.04 -4.51
N SER A 78 6.08 -5.70 -3.64
CA SER A 78 4.68 -5.99 -3.94
C SER A 78 3.83 -4.71 -3.94
N PHE A 79 4.08 -3.80 -2.99
CA PHE A 79 3.47 -2.46 -3.00
C PHE A 79 3.79 -1.71 -4.29
N ALA A 80 5.08 -1.64 -4.66
CA ALA A 80 5.51 -0.96 -5.87
C ALA A 80 4.91 -1.60 -7.14
N THR A 81 4.80 -2.93 -7.16
CA THR A 81 4.16 -3.66 -8.26
C THR A 81 2.70 -3.26 -8.41
N GLY A 82 1.91 -3.32 -7.34
CA GLY A 82 0.50 -2.93 -7.40
C GLY A 82 0.30 -1.45 -7.73
N PHE A 83 1.15 -0.57 -7.17
CA PHE A 83 1.14 0.85 -7.51
C PHE A 83 1.39 1.09 -9.00
N SER A 84 2.38 0.37 -9.57
CA SER A 84 2.80 0.53 -10.96
C SER A 84 1.77 0.15 -12.02
N LEU A 85 0.69 -0.55 -11.62
CA LEU A 85 -0.45 -0.83 -12.49
C LEU A 85 -1.21 0.45 -12.89
N HIS A 86 -1.05 1.54 -12.13
CA HIS A 86 -1.77 2.79 -12.35
C HIS A 86 -0.84 3.99 -12.58
N ALA A 87 0.35 4.01 -11.97
CA ALA A 87 1.29 5.12 -12.14
C ALA A 87 2.75 4.69 -11.88
N PRO A 88 3.77 5.29 -12.52
CA PRO A 88 5.16 4.94 -12.25
C PRO A 88 5.58 5.27 -10.81
N ILE A 89 6.33 4.38 -10.17
CA ILE A 89 6.88 4.55 -8.81
C ILE A 89 8.38 4.28 -8.81
N LEU A 90 9.13 5.19 -8.18
CA LEU A 90 10.56 5.04 -7.98
C LEU A 90 10.88 4.64 -6.54
N CYS A 91 11.34 3.41 -6.36
CA CYS A 91 11.81 2.92 -5.08
C CYS A 91 13.31 3.10 -4.96
N PHE A 92 13.82 3.56 -3.82
CA PHE A 92 15.27 3.62 -3.57
C PHE A 92 15.70 2.94 -2.27
N GLN A 93 16.92 2.40 -2.30
CA GLN A 93 17.57 1.74 -1.18
C GLN A 93 18.02 2.79 -0.15
N GLY A 94 17.31 2.85 0.97
CA GLY A 94 17.58 3.79 2.05
C GLY A 94 18.54 3.25 3.11
N SER A 95 19.09 4.17 3.90
CA SER A 95 19.97 3.88 5.03
C SER A 95 19.20 3.52 6.30
N LEU A 96 19.79 2.70 7.17
CA LEU A 96 19.27 2.47 8.53
C LEU A 96 19.38 3.73 9.41
N ASN A 97 20.17 4.73 9.00
CA ASN A 97 20.23 6.04 9.64
C ASN A 97 19.16 6.97 9.01
N LEU A 98 18.26 7.51 9.84
CA LEU A 98 17.15 8.35 9.40
C LEU A 98 17.61 9.63 8.69
N THR A 99 18.60 10.34 9.24
CA THR A 99 19.15 11.56 8.62
C THR A 99 19.76 11.28 7.25
N GLN A 100 20.50 10.18 7.13
CA GLN A 100 21.06 9.78 5.83
C GLN A 100 19.96 9.38 4.85
N ARG A 101 18.89 8.74 5.32
CA ARG A 101 17.73 8.41 4.47
C ARG A 101 17.00 9.65 3.95
N ILE A 102 16.90 10.71 4.76
CA ILE A 102 16.38 12.02 4.32
C ILE A 102 17.31 12.62 3.25
N ASN A 103 18.62 12.58 3.44
CA ASN A 103 19.55 13.08 2.43
C ASN A 103 19.45 12.28 1.11
N PHE A 104 19.20 10.98 1.18
CA PHE A 104 18.97 10.16 0.00
C PHE A 104 17.67 10.57 -0.71
N PHE A 105 16.59 10.88 0.03
CA PHE A 105 15.39 11.43 -0.56
C PHE A 105 15.68 12.69 -1.38
N ASN A 106 16.31 13.70 -0.77
CA ASN A 106 16.66 14.96 -1.46
C ASN A 106 17.48 14.67 -2.74
N THR A 107 18.49 13.80 -2.65
CA THR A 107 19.30 13.43 -3.83
C THR A 107 18.49 12.74 -4.92
N VAL A 108 17.52 11.90 -4.57
CA VAL A 108 16.64 11.24 -5.55
C VAL A 108 15.67 12.27 -6.15
N ILE A 109 15.13 13.19 -5.36
CA ILE A 109 14.24 14.27 -5.83
C ILE A 109 14.99 15.17 -6.83
N ASP A 110 16.18 15.65 -6.46
CA ASP A 110 17.05 16.46 -7.32
C ASP A 110 17.33 15.75 -8.67
N HIS A 111 17.55 14.44 -8.62
CA HIS A 111 17.80 13.64 -9.82
C HIS A 111 16.56 13.48 -10.71
N GLN A 112 15.37 13.33 -10.12
CA GLN A 112 14.12 13.22 -10.87
C GLN A 112 13.65 14.56 -11.45
N GLN A 113 14.08 15.69 -10.88
CA GLN A 113 13.72 17.07 -11.24
C GLN A 113 12.23 17.43 -11.09
N LYS A 114 11.35 16.43 -10.99
CA LYS A 114 9.92 16.55 -10.73
C LYS A 114 9.47 15.35 -9.92
N CYS A 115 8.86 15.60 -8.78
CA CYS A 115 8.14 14.57 -8.05
C CYS A 115 6.96 15.19 -7.29
N PRO A 116 5.71 14.79 -7.58
CA PRO A 116 4.55 15.36 -6.90
C PRO A 116 4.34 14.78 -5.50
N ALA A 117 4.84 13.57 -5.22
CA ALA A 117 4.57 12.87 -3.97
C ALA A 117 5.76 12.07 -3.43
N LEU A 118 5.90 12.06 -2.11
CA LEU A 118 6.87 11.23 -1.39
C LEU A 118 6.16 10.16 -0.56
N GLY A 119 6.84 9.06 -0.29
CA GLY A 119 6.27 8.04 0.57
C GLY A 119 7.27 7.06 1.11
N GLY A 120 6.84 6.25 2.05
CA GLY A 120 7.68 5.16 2.49
C GLY A 120 6.98 4.24 3.46
N ARG A 121 7.69 3.18 3.86
CA ARG A 121 7.24 2.24 4.89
C ARG A 121 7.94 2.49 6.21
N SER A 122 7.24 2.59 7.33
CA SER A 122 7.85 2.64 8.67
C SER A 122 8.88 3.79 8.81
N MET A 123 10.16 3.48 9.04
CA MET A 123 11.25 4.47 9.02
C MET A 123 11.32 5.26 7.71
N GLY A 124 10.99 4.63 6.58
CA GLY A 124 10.88 5.29 5.28
C GLY A 124 9.73 6.30 5.23
N ALA A 125 8.58 5.97 5.83
CA ALA A 125 7.45 6.90 5.94
C ALA A 125 7.88 8.13 6.76
N ARG A 126 8.57 7.93 7.88
CA ARG A 126 9.12 9.04 8.69
C ARG A 126 10.11 9.90 7.91
N ALA A 127 10.99 9.28 7.13
CA ALA A 127 11.92 10.01 6.30
C ALA A 127 11.20 10.86 5.25
N ALA A 128 10.16 10.32 4.61
CA ALA A 128 9.35 11.05 3.63
C ALA A 128 8.72 12.31 4.26
N VAL A 129 8.10 12.22 5.44
CA VAL A 129 7.51 13.39 6.11
C VAL A 129 8.56 14.43 6.50
N LEU A 130 9.74 13.98 6.94
CA LEU A 130 10.84 14.86 7.33
C LEU A 130 11.60 15.47 6.15
N THR A 131 11.42 14.92 4.95
CA THR A 131 11.92 15.48 3.70
C THR A 131 10.98 16.62 3.31
N ARG A 132 11.12 17.75 4.01
CA ARG A 132 10.27 18.94 3.85
C ARG A 132 10.78 19.76 2.66
N GLU A 133 10.39 19.36 1.46
CA GLU A 133 10.52 20.22 0.29
C GLU A 133 9.19 20.95 0.04
N ALA A 134 9.27 22.26 -0.22
CA ALA A 134 8.10 23.13 -0.37
C ALA A 134 7.19 22.75 -1.55
N GLU A 135 7.63 21.84 -2.42
CA GLU A 135 6.92 21.41 -3.61
C GLU A 135 6.17 20.08 -3.41
N VAL A 136 6.33 19.39 -2.28
CA VAL A 136 5.69 18.09 -2.03
C VAL A 136 4.20 18.30 -1.75
N GLN A 137 3.35 17.88 -2.69
CA GLN A 137 1.90 18.05 -2.57
C GLN A 137 1.21 16.89 -1.86
N ALA A 138 1.82 15.70 -1.87
CA ALA A 138 1.22 14.51 -1.28
C ALA A 138 2.23 13.57 -0.61
N LEU A 139 1.77 12.89 0.43
CA LEU A 139 2.52 11.91 1.21
C LEU A 139 1.79 10.56 1.26
N VAL A 140 2.49 9.47 0.95
CA VAL A 140 1.98 8.09 1.10
C VAL A 140 2.74 7.39 2.22
N LEU A 141 2.11 7.28 3.39
CA LEU A 141 2.71 6.83 4.64
C LEU A 141 2.23 5.42 4.99
N VAL A 142 3.02 4.42 4.60
CA VAL A 142 2.72 3.00 4.88
C VAL A 142 3.31 2.61 6.23
N SER A 143 2.50 2.06 7.13
CA SER A 143 2.90 1.69 8.50
C SER A 143 3.65 2.82 9.21
N TYR A 144 3.14 4.05 9.23
CA TYR A 144 3.80 5.15 9.94
C TYR A 144 3.88 4.83 11.44
N PRO A 145 5.08 4.74 12.04
CA PRO A 145 5.22 4.29 13.41
C PRO A 145 5.08 5.47 14.37
N LEU A 146 3.92 5.64 14.98
CA LEU A 146 3.68 6.60 16.08
C LEU A 146 4.53 6.27 17.32
N LEU A 147 4.78 4.98 17.53
CA LEU A 147 5.62 4.47 18.62
C LEU A 147 6.99 4.04 18.09
N ALA A 148 8.03 4.25 18.90
CA ALA A 148 9.33 3.67 18.59
C ALA A 148 9.30 2.15 18.67
N ALA A 149 10.19 1.50 17.92
CA ALA A 149 10.45 0.09 18.13
C ALA A 149 11.11 -0.07 19.52
N GLY A 150 10.42 -0.69 20.47
CA GLY A 150 10.87 -0.91 21.85
C GLY A 150 10.18 -0.04 22.91
N GLU A 151 10.55 -0.22 24.18
CA GLU A 151 9.84 0.31 25.36
C GLU A 151 9.92 1.84 25.56
N LYS A 152 10.74 2.56 24.79
CA LYS A 152 10.87 4.01 24.92
C LYS A 152 9.79 4.72 24.10
N ARG A 153 8.82 5.31 24.80
CA ARG A 153 7.72 6.11 24.22
C ARG A 153 8.25 7.43 23.65
N GLU A 154 8.70 7.44 22.40
CA GLU A 154 9.02 8.68 21.65
C GLU A 154 7.80 9.30 20.98
N TYR A 155 6.64 9.16 21.61
CA TYR A 155 5.35 9.48 21.03
C TYR A 155 5.31 10.92 20.49
N GLU A 156 5.45 11.90 21.39
CA GLU A 156 5.34 13.35 21.12
C GLU A 156 6.12 13.84 19.89
N ARG A 157 7.33 13.29 19.62
CA ARG A 157 8.14 13.75 18.48
C ARG A 157 7.57 13.30 17.15
N ARG A 158 6.98 12.11 17.07
CA ARG A 158 6.47 11.55 15.80
C ARG A 158 5.10 12.09 15.43
N GLU A 159 4.31 12.43 16.44
CA GLU A 159 3.07 13.21 16.35
C GLU A 159 3.36 14.58 15.74
N LYS A 160 4.31 15.29 16.36
CA LYS A 160 4.56 16.68 16.07
C LYS A 160 4.98 16.85 14.61
N ILE A 161 5.76 15.91 14.10
CA ILE A 161 6.15 15.87 12.69
C ILE A 161 4.92 15.84 11.76
N LEU A 162 3.85 15.12 12.12
CA LEU A 162 2.60 15.08 11.34
C LEU A 162 1.76 16.35 11.55
N LEU A 163 1.64 16.83 12.79
CA LEU A 163 0.87 18.03 13.13
C LEU A 163 1.49 19.31 12.55
N ASP A 164 2.80 19.32 12.34
CA ASP A 164 3.53 20.43 11.72
C ASP A 164 3.36 20.47 10.19
N LEU A 165 2.73 19.48 9.55
CA LEU A 165 2.49 19.48 8.11
C LEU A 165 1.54 20.61 7.70
N GLU A 166 1.80 21.19 6.53
CA GLU A 166 1.03 22.33 6.03
C GLU A 166 -0.28 21.89 5.38
N GLU A 167 -1.27 22.79 5.36
CA GLU A 167 -2.63 22.51 4.87
C GLU A 167 -2.67 22.10 3.39
N HIS A 168 -1.71 22.55 2.59
CA HIS A 168 -1.61 22.21 1.17
C HIS A 168 -1.15 20.77 0.92
N VAL A 169 -0.62 20.09 1.93
CA VAL A 169 -0.12 18.71 1.82
C VAL A 169 -1.26 17.73 2.09
N ASP A 170 -1.44 16.78 1.18
CA ASP A 170 -2.39 15.68 1.35
C ASP A 170 -1.67 14.42 1.82
N VAL A 171 -2.23 13.73 2.82
CA VAL A 171 -1.57 12.58 3.46
C VAL A 171 -2.45 11.34 3.37
N LEU A 172 -1.95 10.27 2.75
CA LEU A 172 -2.54 8.94 2.83
C LEU A 172 -1.80 8.10 3.86
N PHE A 173 -2.50 7.70 4.91
CA PHE A 173 -2.05 6.66 5.82
C PHE A 173 -2.52 5.29 5.32
N VAL A 174 -1.58 4.35 5.20
CA VAL A 174 -1.90 2.93 4.96
C VAL A 174 -1.43 2.14 6.17
N VAL A 175 -2.36 1.62 6.97
CA VAL A 175 -2.05 1.08 8.30
C VAL A 175 -2.65 -0.30 8.48
N GLY A 176 -1.84 -1.22 9.01
CA GLY A 176 -2.31 -2.54 9.40
C GLY A 176 -3.16 -2.46 10.67
N ARG A 177 -4.32 -3.12 10.70
CA ARG A 177 -5.20 -3.14 11.88
C ARG A 177 -4.52 -3.71 13.12
N GLU A 178 -3.51 -4.56 12.96
CA GLU A 178 -2.73 -5.18 14.05
C GLU A 178 -1.35 -4.49 14.27
N ASP A 179 -1.13 -3.30 13.70
CA ASP A 179 0.14 -2.57 13.84
C ASP A 179 0.34 -2.04 15.27
N LYS A 180 1.17 -2.73 16.05
CA LYS A 180 1.51 -2.32 17.43
C LYS A 180 2.37 -1.05 17.52
N GLN A 181 2.95 -0.58 16.42
CA GLN A 181 3.70 0.68 16.39
C GLN A 181 2.83 1.87 15.99
N CYS A 182 1.57 1.64 15.62
CA CYS A 182 0.61 2.66 15.25
C CYS A 182 -0.70 2.44 16.01
N ASP A 183 -0.86 3.10 17.16
CA ASP A 183 -2.13 3.03 17.88
C ASP A 183 -3.24 3.65 17.01
N PHE A 184 -4.24 2.83 16.68
CA PHE A 184 -5.25 3.18 15.70
C PHE A 184 -6.19 4.29 16.18
N LEU A 185 -6.59 4.26 17.45
CA LEU A 185 -7.47 5.30 18.01
C LEU A 185 -6.74 6.64 17.99
N ARG A 186 -5.50 6.59 18.43
CA ARG A 186 -4.70 7.78 18.58
C ARG A 186 -4.23 8.35 17.23
N LEU A 187 -4.01 7.52 16.21
CA LEU A 187 -3.87 8.00 14.83
C LEU A 187 -5.12 8.78 14.39
N GLY A 188 -6.31 8.32 14.75
CA GLY A 188 -7.56 9.04 14.50
C GLY A 188 -7.59 10.43 15.13
N GLU A 189 -7.14 10.55 16.38
CA GLU A 189 -7.02 11.85 17.08
C GLU A 189 -6.03 12.79 16.37
N ILE A 190 -4.83 12.30 16.03
CA ILE A 190 -3.83 13.09 15.30
C ILE A 190 -4.40 13.58 13.97
N ARG A 191 -5.06 12.70 13.22
CA ARG A 191 -5.66 13.05 11.92
C ARG A 191 -6.71 14.15 12.04
N ALA A 192 -7.45 14.20 13.15
CA ALA A 192 -8.42 15.26 13.43
C ALA A 192 -7.75 16.59 13.83
N GLU A 193 -6.54 16.54 14.40
CA GLU A 193 -5.75 17.70 14.80
C GLU A 193 -4.83 18.24 13.68
N MET A 194 -4.54 17.44 12.66
CA MET A 194 -3.67 17.83 11.53
C MET A 194 -4.26 19.00 10.72
N LYS A 195 -3.39 19.92 10.31
CA LYS A 195 -3.72 20.95 9.31
C LYS A 195 -3.79 20.36 7.91
N ALA A 196 -2.82 19.49 7.60
CA ALA A 196 -2.78 18.72 6.37
C ALA A 196 -4.00 17.79 6.28
N ARG A 197 -4.63 17.72 5.10
CA ARG A 197 -5.76 16.81 4.89
C ARG A 197 -5.27 15.37 4.92
N SER A 198 -6.05 14.47 5.51
CA SER A 198 -5.61 13.09 5.70
C SER A 198 -6.67 12.03 5.35
N TRP A 199 -6.20 10.98 4.68
CA TRP A 199 -6.95 9.78 4.32
C TRP A 199 -6.37 8.56 5.04
N LEU A 200 -7.21 7.56 5.29
CA LEU A 200 -6.85 6.34 6.00
C LEU A 200 -7.34 5.11 5.24
N CYS A 201 -6.39 4.32 4.74
CA CYS A 201 -6.62 2.97 4.24
C CYS A 201 -6.20 1.96 5.31
N VAL A 202 -7.17 1.24 5.87
CA VAL A 202 -6.91 0.21 6.89
C VAL A 202 -6.73 -1.16 6.24
N VAL A 203 -5.69 -1.89 6.60
CA VAL A 203 -5.43 -3.23 6.09
C VAL A 203 -5.74 -4.25 7.17
N ARG A 204 -6.86 -4.95 7.02
CA ARG A 204 -7.39 -5.87 8.05
C ARG A 204 -6.45 -7.05 8.26
N GLY A 205 -6.11 -7.31 9.53
CA GLY A 205 -5.22 -8.42 9.94
C GLY A 205 -3.74 -8.22 9.60
N ALA A 206 -3.36 -7.06 9.05
CA ALA A 206 -1.95 -6.75 8.77
C ALA A 206 -1.26 -6.15 9.99
N ASP A 207 0.00 -6.52 10.20
CA ASP A 207 0.88 -5.96 11.22
C ASP A 207 1.74 -4.80 10.70
N HIS A 208 2.68 -4.32 11.53
CA HIS A 208 3.62 -3.24 11.16
C HIS A 208 4.46 -3.57 9.91
N GLY A 209 4.81 -4.84 9.73
CA GLY A 209 5.54 -5.37 8.58
C GLY A 209 4.75 -5.35 7.28
N MET A 210 3.45 -5.04 7.34
CA MET A 210 2.47 -5.44 6.33
C MET A 210 2.55 -6.96 6.09
N GLY A 211 2.82 -7.72 7.16
CA GLY A 211 2.63 -9.16 7.22
C GLY A 211 1.18 -9.46 7.61
N TRP A 212 0.62 -10.54 7.09
CA TRP A 212 -0.77 -10.91 7.30
C TRP A 212 -0.85 -12.36 7.76
N LYS A 213 -1.61 -12.64 8.82
CA LYS A 213 -1.64 -13.97 9.47
C LYS A 213 -2.65 -14.96 8.86
N GLY A 214 -3.19 -14.68 7.69
CA GLY A 214 -4.15 -15.59 7.07
C GLY A 214 -3.48 -16.82 6.45
N THR A 215 -4.31 -17.79 6.06
CA THR A 215 -3.89 -19.14 5.67
C THR A 215 -3.27 -19.25 4.28
N ALA A 216 -3.41 -18.22 3.43
CA ALA A 216 -2.91 -18.23 2.06
C ALA A 216 -1.76 -17.24 1.86
N ARG A 217 -0.56 -17.75 1.51
CA ARG A 217 0.62 -16.94 1.15
C ARG A 217 0.34 -15.98 -0.02
N MET A 218 -0.47 -16.41 -0.99
CA MET A 218 -0.93 -15.56 -2.11
C MET A 218 -1.76 -14.36 -1.62
N GLY A 219 -2.50 -14.53 -0.51
CA GLY A 219 -3.27 -13.46 0.10
C GLY A 219 -2.38 -12.33 0.62
N GLU A 220 -1.25 -12.62 1.27
CA GLU A 220 -0.35 -11.60 1.79
C GLU A 220 0.29 -10.73 0.68
N GLU A 221 0.75 -11.36 -0.41
CA GLU A 221 1.26 -10.67 -1.58
C GLU A 221 0.17 -9.84 -2.28
N GLY A 222 -1.02 -10.43 -2.47
CA GLY A 222 -2.17 -9.73 -3.03
C GLY A 222 -2.58 -8.52 -2.19
N MET A 223 -2.57 -8.64 -0.85
CA MET A 223 -2.89 -7.55 0.06
C MET A 223 -1.89 -6.40 -0.09
N ARG A 224 -0.59 -6.71 -0.21
CA ARG A 224 0.46 -5.72 -0.46
C ARG A 224 0.38 -5.07 -1.85
N ARG A 225 0.00 -5.83 -2.88
CA ARG A 225 -0.25 -5.25 -4.21
C ARG A 225 -1.46 -4.31 -4.16
N ARG A 226 -2.56 -4.74 -3.53
CA ARG A 226 -3.76 -3.92 -3.42
C ARG A 226 -3.51 -2.61 -2.67
N THR A 227 -2.68 -2.59 -1.63
CA THR A 227 -2.33 -1.33 -0.94
C THR A 227 -1.60 -0.36 -1.87
N GLY A 228 -0.72 -0.87 -2.74
CA GLY A 228 -0.08 -0.10 -3.80
C GLY A 228 -1.09 0.47 -4.80
N GLU A 229 -2.02 -0.35 -5.29
CA GLU A 229 -3.08 0.08 -6.22
C GLU A 229 -3.94 1.20 -5.63
N VAL A 230 -4.37 1.05 -4.37
CA VAL A 230 -5.18 2.06 -3.68
C VAL A 230 -4.42 3.37 -3.54
N ALA A 231 -3.12 3.32 -3.20
CA ALA A 231 -2.29 4.51 -3.10
C ALA A 231 -2.11 5.22 -4.44
N ALA A 232 -1.91 4.48 -5.54
CA ALA A 232 -1.78 5.06 -6.87
C ALA A 232 -3.08 5.74 -7.32
N LYS A 233 -4.23 5.08 -7.14
CA LYS A 233 -5.55 5.66 -7.44
C LYS A 233 -5.83 6.91 -6.60
N TRP A 234 -5.48 6.87 -5.31
CA TRP A 234 -5.64 8.03 -4.42
C TRP A 234 -4.76 9.23 -4.83
N LEU A 235 -3.55 8.97 -5.32
CA LEU A 235 -2.68 10.03 -5.85
C LEU A 235 -3.23 10.64 -7.14
N GLU A 236 -3.80 9.82 -8.02
CA GLU A 236 -4.47 10.27 -9.25
C GLU A 236 -5.71 11.11 -8.95
N SER A 237 -6.58 10.62 -8.06
CA SER A 237 -7.79 11.31 -7.66
C SER A 237 -8.25 10.86 -6.28
N ARG A 238 -8.68 11.81 -5.45
CA ARG A 238 -9.20 11.55 -4.11
C ARG A 238 -10.38 12.46 -3.81
N ASP A 239 -11.41 11.86 -3.25
CA ASP A 239 -12.58 12.56 -2.74
C ASP A 239 -12.19 13.26 -1.43
N ARG A 240 -12.62 14.51 -1.26
CA ARG A 240 -12.28 15.33 -0.09
C ARG A 240 -13.08 14.98 1.15
N GLU A 241 -14.25 14.36 0.99
CA GLU A 241 -15.18 14.02 2.07
C GLU A 241 -15.06 12.55 2.46
N LYS A 242 -14.79 11.68 1.48
CA LYS A 242 -14.61 10.24 1.69
C LYS A 242 -13.16 9.89 1.99
N THR A 243 -12.80 9.93 3.27
CA THR A 243 -11.40 9.85 3.73
C THR A 243 -10.99 8.50 4.29
N GLU A 244 -11.87 7.51 4.39
CA GLU A 244 -11.52 6.20 4.93
C GLU A 244 -11.89 5.04 4.01
N CYS A 245 -11.04 4.02 3.91
CA CYS A 245 -11.37 2.76 3.26
C CYS A 245 -10.74 1.59 4.03
N GLU A 246 -11.11 0.37 3.67
CA GLU A 246 -10.53 -0.84 4.25
C GLU A 246 -10.20 -1.87 3.17
N ILE A 247 -9.08 -2.55 3.31
CA ILE A 247 -8.66 -3.70 2.49
C ILE A 247 -8.72 -4.94 3.37
N TRP A 248 -9.30 -6.02 2.87
CA TRP A 248 -9.35 -7.31 3.56
C TRP A 248 -9.29 -8.48 2.57
N TRP A 249 -8.94 -9.65 3.08
CA TRP A 249 -9.08 -10.90 2.36
C TRP A 249 -10.49 -11.45 2.53
N ASP A 250 -11.18 -11.69 1.42
CA ASP A 250 -12.43 -12.44 1.39
C ASP A 250 -12.11 -13.93 1.27
N GLY A 251 -12.31 -14.66 2.37
CA GLY A 251 -12.02 -16.09 2.43
C GLY A 251 -12.98 -16.97 1.63
N GLU A 252 -14.19 -16.50 1.33
CA GLU A 252 -15.15 -17.25 0.51
C GLU A 252 -14.82 -17.13 -0.97
N ARG A 253 -14.37 -15.94 -1.39
CA ARG A 253 -14.02 -15.64 -2.78
C ARG A 253 -12.54 -15.87 -3.11
N GLU A 254 -11.73 -16.15 -2.08
CA GLU A 254 -10.28 -16.27 -2.17
C GLU A 254 -9.62 -15.07 -2.89
N GLU A 255 -10.10 -13.87 -2.56
CA GLU A 255 -9.63 -12.63 -3.21
C GLU A 255 -9.37 -11.51 -2.21
N VAL A 256 -8.57 -10.54 -2.65
CA VAL A 256 -8.34 -9.30 -1.91
C VAL A 256 -9.38 -8.27 -2.33
N VAL A 257 -10.17 -7.81 -1.36
CA VAL A 257 -11.21 -6.81 -1.56
C VAL A 257 -10.78 -5.48 -0.95
N CYS A 258 -11.12 -4.39 -1.63
CA CYS A 258 -11.04 -3.03 -1.08
C CYS A 258 -12.45 -2.46 -1.03
N GLY A 259 -12.89 -2.05 0.15
CA GLY A 259 -14.14 -1.32 0.31
C GLY A 259 -14.08 0.06 -0.33
N GLU A 260 -15.25 0.63 -0.60
CA GLU A 260 -15.34 2.01 -1.07
C GLU A 260 -14.82 3.00 -0.02
N TRP A 261 -14.34 4.14 -0.51
CA TRP A 261 -14.03 5.28 0.34
C TRP A 261 -15.32 5.80 0.99
N ARG A 262 -15.27 6.11 2.29
CA ARG A 262 -16.40 6.58 3.10
C ARG A 262 -16.00 7.78 3.96
N GLU A 263 -16.99 8.52 4.44
CA GLU A 263 -16.81 9.58 5.42
C GLU A 263 -16.21 9.04 6.73
N SER A 264 -15.38 9.86 7.38
CA SER A 264 -14.77 9.51 8.66
C SER A 264 -15.83 9.25 9.73
N GLY A 265 -15.64 8.19 10.53
CA GLY A 265 -16.54 7.86 11.65
C GLY A 265 -17.86 7.16 11.27
N ASN A 266 -18.11 6.92 9.99
CA ASN A 266 -19.28 6.17 9.53
C ASN A 266 -18.96 4.66 9.55
N ASP A 267 -18.96 4.06 10.74
CA ASP A 267 -18.74 2.63 10.89
C ASP A 267 -20.00 1.85 10.47
N ALA A 268 -19.89 1.08 9.38
CA ALA A 268 -20.96 0.22 8.87
C ALA A 268 -21.34 -0.91 9.84
N SER A 269 -20.60 -1.07 10.96
CA SER A 269 -20.93 -1.97 12.06
C SER A 269 -22.19 -1.57 12.84
N LYS A 270 -22.75 -0.37 12.63
CA LYS A 270 -24.03 0.04 13.27
C LYS A 270 -25.29 -0.59 12.67
N THR A 271 -25.19 -1.39 11.60
CA THR A 271 -26.35 -2.06 11.00
C THR A 271 -26.35 -3.56 11.30
N LYS A 272 -26.58 -3.91 12.56
CA LYS A 272 -27.13 -5.19 13.03
C LYS A 272 -27.40 -5.07 14.54
N ARG A 273 -28.57 -4.56 14.88
CA ARG A 273 -29.26 -4.86 16.14
C ARG A 273 -30.51 -5.65 15.81
#